data_AF-A0A800DYT4-F1
#
_entry.id   AF-A0A800DYT4-F1
#
_cell.length_a   1.000
_cell.length_b   1.000
_cell.length_c   1.000
_cell.angle_alpha   90.00
_cell.angle_beta   90.00
_cell.angle_gamma   90.00
#
_symmetry.space_group_name_H-M   'P 1'
#
loop_
_entity.id
_entity.type
_entity.pdbx_description
1 polymer ?
#
loop_
_entity_poly.entity_id
_entity_poly.type
_entity_poly.pdbx_seq_one_letter_code
_entity_poly.pdbx_strand_id
1 'polypeptide(L)'
;MLLEKRIHAFAKLGEFLSQFNSKDFIKKENIIHNELFFDAFAMQIKRAKEFNAWFTEDNVIFAIKSWSNLLTNKNIEKWLLNYEIPANLNKNVAVIMAGNIPLVGFHDFL
;
A
#
# COMPACT_ATOMS: atom_id res chain seq x y z
N MET A 1 15.10 1.60 15.88
CA MET A 1 14.14 0.62 16.45
C MET A 1 12.69 0.80 16.01
N LEU A 2 11.95 1.87 16.35
CA LEU A 2 10.53 1.99 15.94
C LEU A 2 10.36 2.40 14.46
N LEU A 3 11.21 3.31 13.97
CA LEU A 3 11.17 3.75 12.57
C LEU A 3 11.53 2.63 11.60
N GLU A 4 12.62 1.90 11.85
CA GLU A 4 13.02 0.74 11.02
C GLU A 4 11.94 -0.33 10.94
N LYS A 5 11.23 -0.61 12.06
CA LYS A 5 10.08 -1.52 12.06
C LYS A 5 8.96 -1.02 11.16
N ARG A 6 8.69 0.29 11.14
CA ARG A 6 7.70 0.90 10.23
C ARG A 6 8.14 0.80 8.77
N ILE A 7 9.40 1.14 8.47
CA ILE A 7 9.98 1.00 7.13
C ILE A 7 9.83 -0.44 6.64
N HIS A 8 10.23 -1.40 7.47
CA HIS A 8 10.13 -2.82 7.14
C HIS A 8 8.68 -3.26 6.92
N ALA A 9 7.75 -2.83 7.77
CA ALA A 9 6.33 -3.17 7.61
C ALA A 9 5.75 -2.64 6.29
N PHE A 10 6.06 -1.39 5.93
CA PHE A 10 5.64 -0.82 4.64
C PHE A 10 6.31 -1.52 3.45
N ALA A 11 7.59 -1.89 3.56
CA ALA A 11 8.26 -2.67 2.52
C ALA A 11 7.60 -4.06 2.34
N LYS A 12 7.22 -4.72 3.43
CA LYS A 12 6.46 -5.99 3.38
C LYS A 12 5.06 -5.83 2.79
N LEU A 13 4.40 -4.70 3.04
CA LEU A 13 3.16 -4.37 2.35
C LEU A 13 3.40 -4.20 0.84
N GLY A 14 4.48 -3.52 0.43
CA GLY A 14 4.87 -3.40 -0.98
C GLY A 14 5.11 -4.75 -1.65
N GLU A 15 5.81 -5.66 -0.97
CA GLU A 15 6.00 -7.05 -1.42
C GLU A 15 4.66 -7.78 -1.60
N PHE A 16 3.74 -7.67 -0.64
CA PHE A 16 2.40 -8.25 -0.73
C PHE A 16 1.61 -7.68 -1.93
N LEU A 17 1.60 -6.36 -2.09
CA LEU A 17 0.91 -5.66 -3.19
C LEU A 17 1.47 -6.02 -4.57
N SER A 18 2.76 -6.35 -4.65
CA SER A 18 3.43 -6.72 -5.91
C SER A 18 2.86 -7.97 -6.59
N GLN A 19 2.01 -8.73 -5.90
CA GLN A 19 1.30 -9.90 -6.42
C GLN A 19 0.10 -9.54 -7.30
N PHE A 20 -0.34 -8.28 -7.26
CA PHE A 20 -1.53 -7.77 -7.94
C PHE A 20 -1.19 -6.73 -9.00
N ASN A 21 -0.04 -6.90 -9.67
CA ASN A 21 0.50 -5.92 -10.63
C ASN A 21 0.03 -6.11 -12.08
N SER A 22 -0.81 -7.12 -12.32
CA SER A 22 -1.44 -7.50 -13.59
C SER A 22 -2.83 -8.07 -13.29
N LYS A 23 -3.62 -8.41 -14.33
CA LYS A 23 -4.94 -9.06 -14.16
C LYS A 23 -4.86 -10.51 -13.69
N ASP A 24 -3.71 -11.16 -13.93
CA ASP A 24 -3.43 -12.52 -13.49
C ASP A 24 -2.67 -12.45 -12.17
N PHE A 25 -3.41 -12.39 -11.06
CA PHE A 25 -2.82 -12.34 -9.73
C PHE A 25 -2.11 -13.65 -9.42
N ILE A 26 -0.80 -13.57 -9.15
CA ILE A 26 0.03 -14.73 -8.83
C ILE A 26 0.40 -14.67 -7.36
N LYS A 27 -0.06 -15.67 -6.60
CA LYS A 27 0.31 -15.86 -5.20
C LYS A 27 1.79 -16.24 -5.11
N LYS A 28 2.61 -15.31 -4.66
CA LYS A 28 4.05 -15.51 -4.44
C LYS A 28 4.28 -16.26 -3.13
N GLU A 29 5.29 -17.11 -3.11
CA GLU A 29 5.76 -17.78 -1.90
C GLU A 29 6.44 -16.77 -0.95
N ASN A 30 6.52 -17.12 0.33
CA ASN A 30 7.24 -16.37 1.37
C ASN A 30 6.73 -14.93 1.62
N ILE A 31 5.49 -14.62 1.24
CA ILE A 31 4.82 -13.37 1.61
C ILE A 31 4.10 -13.54 2.95
N ILE A 32 4.33 -12.59 3.86
CA ILE A 32 3.73 -12.61 5.20
C ILE A 32 2.21 -12.48 5.09
N HIS A 33 1.47 -13.31 5.83
CA HIS A 33 0.00 -13.34 5.90
C HIS A 33 -0.71 -13.63 4.56
N ASN A 34 -0.04 -14.22 3.58
CA ASN A 34 -0.64 -14.47 2.27
C ASN A 34 -1.88 -15.39 2.34
N GLU A 35 -1.86 -16.40 3.21
CA GLU A 35 -3.02 -17.29 3.43
C GLU A 35 -4.26 -16.57 3.97
N LEU A 36 -4.07 -15.47 4.70
CA LEU A 36 -5.18 -14.73 5.29
C LEU A 36 -5.75 -13.69 4.33
N PHE A 37 -4.91 -13.05 3.53
CA PHE A 37 -5.30 -11.84 2.80
C PHE A 37 -5.32 -11.97 1.29
N PHE A 38 -4.63 -12.95 0.68
CA PHE A 38 -4.48 -12.97 -0.79
C PHE A 38 -5.83 -13.03 -1.51
N ASP A 39 -6.66 -14.03 -1.20
CA ASP A 39 -7.94 -14.25 -1.89
C ASP A 39 -8.94 -13.13 -1.58
N ALA A 40 -8.97 -12.68 -0.32
CA ALA A 40 -9.82 -11.57 0.09
C ALA A 40 -9.45 -10.27 -0.64
N PHE A 41 -8.15 -9.97 -0.78
CA PHE A 41 -7.68 -8.78 -1.49
C PHE A 41 -7.93 -8.88 -2.99
N ALA A 42 -7.68 -10.04 -3.60
CA ALA A 42 -8.02 -10.31 -5.00
C ALA A 42 -9.51 -10.06 -5.29
N MET A 43 -10.39 -10.53 -4.39
CA MET A 43 -11.83 -10.29 -4.49
C MET A 43 -12.16 -8.79 -4.38
N GLN A 44 -11.54 -8.06 -3.45
CA GLN A 44 -11.79 -6.62 -3.29
C GLN A 44 -11.37 -5.81 -4.52
N ILE A 45 -10.25 -6.16 -5.17
CA ILE A 45 -9.82 -5.48 -6.40
C ILE A 45 -10.90 -5.60 -7.50
N LYS A 46 -11.46 -6.81 -7.67
CA LYS A 46 -12.49 -7.07 -8.68
C LYS A 46 -13.81 -6.37 -8.36
N ARG A 47 -14.15 -6.26 -7.08
CA ARG A 47 -15.41 -5.68 -6.60
C ARG A 47 -15.35 -4.17 -6.38
N ALA A 48 -14.16 -3.56 -6.38
CA ALA A 48 -13.98 -2.13 -6.11
C ALA A 48 -14.88 -1.23 -6.97
N LYS A 49 -15.08 -1.61 -8.25
CA LYS A 49 -15.95 -0.90 -9.19
C LYS A 49 -17.43 -0.88 -8.78
N GLU A 50 -17.91 -1.86 -8.02
CA GLU A 50 -19.29 -1.95 -7.51
C GLU A 50 -19.62 -0.76 -6.59
N PHE A 51 -18.61 -0.24 -5.88
CA PHE A 51 -18.75 0.86 -4.93
C PHE A 51 -18.37 2.21 -5.52
N ASN A 52 -17.46 2.22 -6.50
CA ASN A 52 -17.04 3.45 -7.18
C ASN A 52 -16.72 3.17 -8.65
N ALA A 53 -17.49 3.78 -9.56
CA ALA A 53 -17.31 3.59 -11.01
C ALA A 53 -15.92 4.01 -11.52
N TRP A 54 -15.21 4.90 -10.82
CA TRP A 54 -13.84 5.31 -11.13
C TRP A 54 -12.81 4.21 -10.83
N PHE A 55 -13.16 3.25 -9.98
CA PHE A 55 -12.30 2.15 -9.54
C PHE A 55 -12.41 0.98 -10.51
N THR A 56 -12.19 1.24 -11.80
CA THR A 56 -12.03 0.17 -12.78
C THR A 56 -10.88 -0.73 -12.36
N GLU A 57 -10.97 -2.02 -12.68
CA GLU A 57 -9.95 -3.00 -12.34
C GLU A 57 -8.55 -2.54 -12.82
N ASP A 58 -8.46 -1.99 -14.04
CA ASP A 58 -7.22 -1.44 -14.59
C ASP A 58 -6.65 -0.29 -13.74
N ASN A 59 -7.50 0.63 -13.27
CA ASN A 59 -7.06 1.75 -12.43
C ASN A 59 -6.64 1.28 -11.04
N VAL A 60 -7.34 0.30 -10.47
CA VAL A 60 -7.01 -0.26 -9.16
C VAL A 60 -5.68 -1.01 -9.23
N ILE A 61 -5.49 -1.86 -10.24
CA ILE A 61 -4.23 -2.57 -10.50
C ILE A 61 -3.10 -1.57 -10.74
N PHE A 62 -3.33 -0.51 -11.52
CA PHE A 62 -2.35 0.53 -11.77
C PHE A 62 -1.91 1.24 -10.47
N ALA A 63 -2.86 1.59 -9.60
CA ALA A 63 -2.57 2.21 -8.32
C ALA A 63 -1.79 1.26 -7.41
N ILE A 64 -2.23 0.00 -7.30
CA ILE A 64 -1.55 -1.04 -6.49
C ILE A 64 -0.12 -1.27 -6.99
N LYS A 65 0.06 -1.39 -8.31
CA LYS A 65 1.38 -1.55 -8.93
C LYS A 65 2.29 -0.37 -8.60
N SER A 66 1.79 0.86 -8.75
CA SER A 66 2.53 2.07 -8.41
C SER A 66 2.97 2.07 -6.95
N TRP A 67 2.07 1.73 -6.03
CA TRP A 67 2.40 1.59 -4.61
C TRP A 67 3.41 0.48 -4.32
N SER A 68 3.26 -0.70 -4.93
CA SER A 68 4.21 -1.80 -4.74
C SER A 68 5.63 -1.43 -5.15
N ASN A 69 5.78 -0.58 -6.17
CA ASN A 69 7.08 -0.09 -6.63
C ASN A 69 7.66 0.99 -5.71
N LEU A 70 6.80 1.83 -5.09
CA LEU A 70 7.24 2.87 -4.15
C LEU A 70 7.59 2.30 -2.78
N LEU A 71 6.83 1.32 -2.31
CA LEU A 71 6.99 0.69 -1.00
C LEU A 71 8.13 -0.34 -0.99
N THR A 72 9.35 0.11 -1.25
CA THR A 72 10.57 -0.70 -1.09
C THR A 72 11.46 -0.07 -0.03
N ASN A 73 12.25 -0.87 0.70
CA ASN A 73 13.18 -0.34 1.71
C ASN A 73 14.03 0.80 1.13
N LYS A 74 14.61 0.59 -0.05
CA LYS A 74 15.43 1.59 -0.74
C LYS A 74 14.69 2.91 -0.98
N ASN A 75 13.45 2.85 -1.46
CA ASN A 75 12.69 4.06 -1.79
C ASN A 75 12.21 4.78 -0.52
N ILE A 76 11.75 4.05 0.49
CA ILE A 76 11.30 4.61 1.76
C ILE A 76 12.49 5.24 2.50
N GLU A 77 13.61 4.53 2.63
CA GLU A 77 14.83 5.07 3.25
C GLU A 77 15.29 6.33 2.54
N LYS A 78 15.36 6.30 1.20
CA LYS A 78 15.72 7.47 0.39
C LYS A 78 14.78 8.65 0.61
N TRP A 79 13.48 8.41 0.70
CA TRP A 79 12.49 9.46 0.94
C TRP A 79 12.66 10.08 2.33
N LEU A 80 12.94 9.25 3.35
CA LEU A 80 13.13 9.69 4.73
C LEU A 80 14.42 10.46 4.98
N LEU A 81 15.45 10.35 4.12
CA LEU A 81 16.71 11.10 4.25
C LEU A 81 16.53 12.62 4.32
N ASN A 82 15.41 13.14 3.79
CA ASN A 82 15.12 14.58 3.77
C ASN A 82 14.46 15.09 5.06
N TYR A 83 14.19 14.22 6.03
CA TYR A 83 13.43 14.57 7.24
C TYR A 83 14.19 14.24 8.51
N GLU A 84 14.22 15.19 9.43
CA GLU A 84 14.58 14.93 10.82
C GLU A 84 13.35 14.40 11.56
N ILE A 85 13.33 13.11 11.91
CA ILE A 85 12.21 12.50 12.61
C ILE A 85 12.49 12.52 14.12
N PRO A 86 11.86 13.43 14.89
CA PRO A 86 12.09 13.52 16.32
C PRO A 86 11.50 12.29 17.03
N ALA A 87 12.22 11.80 18.04
CA ALA A 87 11.87 10.57 18.75
C ALA A 87 10.56 10.67 19.57
N ASN A 88 10.15 11.88 19.97
CA ASN A 88 9.15 12.10 21.03
C ASN A 88 8.11 13.16 20.69
N LEU A 89 7.32 12.95 19.63
CA LEU A 89 6.16 13.81 19.34
C LEU A 89 4.89 12.97 19.22
N ASN A 90 4.21 12.79 20.35
CA ASN A 90 2.84 12.29 20.36
C ASN A 90 1.90 13.45 20.09
N LYS A 91 1.39 13.52 18.86
CA LYS A 91 0.36 14.46 18.45
C LYS A 91 -0.88 13.69 18.04
N ASN A 92 -2.04 14.20 18.45
CA ASN A 92 -3.30 13.73 17.90
C ASN A 92 -3.50 14.44 16.56
N VAL A 93 -3.52 13.66 15.48
CA VAL A 93 -3.68 14.16 14.11
C VAL A 93 -4.94 13.52 13.53
N ALA A 94 -5.90 14.34 13.10
CA ALA A 94 -7.05 13.88 12.34
C ALA A 94 -6.68 13.85 10.84
N VAL A 95 -7.00 12.76 10.15
CA VAL A 95 -6.77 12.59 8.71
C VAL A 95 -8.11 12.44 8.02
N ILE A 96 -8.40 13.30 7.05
CA ILE A 96 -9.60 13.23 6.20
C ILE A 96 -9.11 12.93 4.79
N MET A 97 -9.40 11.74 4.31
CA MET A 97 -8.87 11.20 3.05
C MET A 97 -9.88 11.32 1.91
N ALA A 98 -9.40 11.64 0.71
CA ALA A 98 -10.25 11.60 -0.48
C ALA A 98 -10.59 10.13 -0.88
N GLY A 99 -11.75 9.93 -1.50
CA GLY A 99 -12.26 8.61 -1.89
C GLY A 99 -12.57 8.46 -3.39
N ASN A 100 -12.15 9.42 -4.21
CA ASN A 100 -12.52 9.54 -5.62
C ASN A 100 -11.58 8.79 -6.57
N ILE A 101 -10.35 8.45 -6.16
CA ILE A 101 -9.35 7.73 -6.97
C ILE A 101 -8.85 6.49 -6.19
N PRO A 102 -8.55 5.34 -6.84
CA PRO A 102 -8.03 4.18 -6.14
C PRO A 102 -6.80 4.49 -5.29
N LEU A 103 -6.85 4.11 -4.01
CA LEU A 103 -5.76 4.29 -3.04
C LEU A 103 -5.29 5.74 -2.81
N VAL A 104 -6.07 6.77 -3.20
CA VAL A 104 -5.70 8.17 -2.93
C VAL A 104 -5.70 8.50 -1.44
N GLY A 105 -6.61 7.92 -0.66
CA GLY A 105 -6.54 8.08 0.79
C GLY A 105 -5.27 7.50 1.38
N PHE A 106 -4.81 6.36 0.85
CA PHE A 106 -3.53 5.78 1.28
C PHE A 106 -2.34 6.68 0.90
N HIS A 107 -2.44 7.43 -0.20
CA HIS A 107 -1.47 8.48 -0.54
C HIS A 107 -1.43 9.59 0.51
N ASP A 108 -2.59 10.10 0.91
CA ASP A 108 -2.66 11.21 1.86
C ASP A 108 -2.27 10.79 3.29
N PHE A 109 -2.39 9.50 3.60
CA PHE A 109 -2.00 8.94 4.89
C PHE A 109 -0.48 8.79 5.08
N LEU A 110 0.27 8.53 4.01
CA LEU A 110 1.68 8.13 4.04
C LEU A 110 2.62 9.33 3.98
#